data_AF-A0A1C6G7Z8-F1
#
_entry.id   AF-A0A1C6G7Z8-F1
#
_cell.length_a   1.000
_cell.length_b   1.000
_cell.length_c   1.000
_cell.angle_alpha   90.00
_cell.angle_beta   90.00
_cell.angle_gamma   90.00
#
_symmetry.space_group_name_H-M   'P 1'
#
loop_
_entity.id
_entity.type
_entity.pdbx_description
1 polymer ?
#
loop_
_entity_poly.entity_id
_entity_poly.type
_entity_poly.pdbx_seq_one_letter_code
_entity_poly.pdbx_strand_id
1 'polypeptide(L)'
;MLLKDYPVVLPDYILTLEELSPENCLFFDIETTGLSWKTSHLYLLGAVFYENEIWIHRQWFCQKPGEEKEVLLAFSELLSTRKLLFHYNGTTFDVPYLMHKYTFYQLPAPWEGTRQLDLYQLFSPLKKILHLKHMRQKDLENATGLFREDLYSGGELIEIYKKYLLSGDEHLLEILCLHNKEDVEGMLKLLPLFSIRTLWTGNCHEFITCTHTPEGNLLLSVQPEHPFPVSFEKELHHVVLRVTPQKLLLEIRPEAGCKKFFYPNYKDYYYLPLEDEAIHKSVGAYVDKDHREKATPDNCCKKVNGCFYPQYEELFTPAFRDERKEKNSWFLLPEDFDKDQEQLLKYLNHLLSHVLQ
;
A
#
# COMPACT_ATOMS: atom_id res chain seq x y z
N MET A 1 -23.57 31.29 -1.66
CA MET A 1 -22.79 30.30 -0.90
C MET A 1 -21.85 31.03 0.04
N LEU A 2 -21.58 30.45 1.22
CA LEU A 2 -20.53 30.89 2.12
C LEU A 2 -19.22 30.21 1.73
N LEU A 3 -18.11 30.94 1.74
CA LEU A 3 -16.77 30.43 1.46
C LEU A 3 -15.90 30.61 2.71
N LYS A 4 -15.26 29.54 3.16
CA LYS A 4 -14.29 29.57 4.27
C LYS A 4 -12.98 28.93 3.79
N ASP A 5 -11.87 29.64 3.98
CA ASP A 5 -10.52 29.16 3.69
C ASP A 5 -9.71 29.02 4.98
N TYR A 6 -8.97 27.93 5.11
CA TYR A 6 -8.10 27.66 6.26
C TYR A 6 -6.73 27.21 5.77
N PRO A 7 -5.62 27.71 6.35
CA PRO A 7 -4.32 27.12 6.11
C PRO A 7 -4.27 25.71 6.71
N VAL A 8 -3.69 24.76 5.98
CA VAL A 8 -3.44 23.40 6.43
C VAL A 8 -1.93 23.20 6.51
N VAL A 9 -1.49 22.47 7.53
CA VAL A 9 -0.09 22.04 7.63
C VAL A 9 -0.04 20.58 7.22
N LEU A 10 0.63 20.31 6.10
CA LEU A 10 0.94 18.97 5.63
C LEU A 10 2.47 18.82 5.53
N PRO A 11 3.05 17.70 5.94
CA PRO A 11 4.43 17.39 5.61
C PRO A 11 4.54 17.05 4.11
N ASP A 12 5.21 17.90 3.34
CA ASP A 12 5.30 17.74 1.87
C ASP A 12 6.06 16.47 1.42
N TYR A 13 6.84 15.86 2.33
CA TYR A 13 7.67 14.68 2.04
C TYR A 13 6.89 13.47 1.52
N ILE A 14 5.58 13.41 1.81
CA ILE A 14 4.77 12.25 1.46
C ILE A 14 4.42 12.26 -0.03
N LEU A 15 4.25 13.45 -0.61
CA LEU A 15 3.97 13.59 -2.04
C LEU A 15 5.23 13.34 -2.87
N THR A 16 6.42 13.61 -2.32
CA THR A 16 7.68 13.26 -2.97
C THR A 16 7.92 11.76 -3.07
N LEU A 17 7.42 10.94 -2.14
CA LEU A 17 7.55 9.47 -2.19
C LEU A 17 6.83 8.81 -3.37
N GLU A 18 5.78 9.45 -3.88
CA GLU A 18 5.00 8.98 -5.03
C GLU A 18 5.26 9.83 -6.29
N GLU A 19 6.32 10.66 -6.29
CA GLU A 19 6.67 11.59 -7.37
C GLU A 19 5.52 12.55 -7.76
N LEU A 20 4.69 12.92 -6.78
CA LEU A 20 3.53 13.78 -6.97
C LEU A 20 3.90 15.23 -6.71
N SER A 21 3.56 16.13 -7.63
CA SER A 21 3.70 17.58 -7.39
C SER A 21 2.51 18.10 -6.57
N PRO A 22 2.72 18.77 -5.43
CA PRO A 22 1.66 19.37 -4.61
C PRO A 22 0.65 20.20 -5.41
N GLU A 23 1.13 21.02 -6.35
CA GLU A 23 0.33 21.97 -7.16
C GLU A 23 -0.68 21.26 -8.06
N ASN A 24 -0.43 20.00 -8.38
CA ASN A 24 -1.29 19.17 -9.22
C ASN A 24 -2.36 18.42 -8.42
N CYS A 25 -2.28 18.42 -7.09
CA CYS A 25 -3.13 17.61 -6.21
C CYS A 25 -4.33 18.42 -5.71
N LEU A 26 -5.50 17.77 -5.72
CA LEU A 26 -6.73 18.25 -5.08
C LEU A 26 -7.33 17.11 -4.26
N PHE A 27 -7.60 17.35 -2.98
CA PHE A 27 -8.36 16.44 -2.13
C PHE A 27 -9.77 17.00 -1.99
N PHE A 28 -10.80 16.17 -2.02
CA PHE A 28 -12.17 16.67 -1.80
C PHE A 28 -13.09 15.64 -1.16
N ASP A 29 -14.14 16.15 -0.55
CA ASP A 29 -15.26 15.41 0.05
C ASP A 29 -16.53 16.27 -0.03
N ILE A 30 -17.70 15.62 -0.12
CA ILE A 30 -18.99 16.30 -0.19
C ILE A 30 -19.93 15.89 0.94
N GLU A 31 -20.77 16.85 1.34
CA GLU A 31 -21.90 16.58 2.20
C GLU A 31 -23.23 16.83 1.49
N THR A 32 -24.14 15.87 1.66
CA THR A 32 -25.44 15.91 1.00
C THR A 32 -26.57 15.67 2.00
N THR A 33 -27.77 16.15 1.69
CA THR A 33 -28.96 15.89 2.51
C THR A 33 -29.56 14.50 2.26
N GLY A 34 -28.77 13.54 1.77
CA GLY A 34 -29.19 12.18 1.45
C GLY A 34 -28.43 11.54 0.28
N LEU A 35 -28.60 10.23 0.10
CA LEU A 35 -27.78 9.44 -0.83
C LEU A 35 -28.20 9.54 -2.32
N SER A 36 -29.36 10.12 -2.62
CA SER A 36 -29.90 10.19 -3.98
C SER A 36 -29.87 11.62 -4.49
N TRP A 37 -29.10 11.88 -5.56
CA TRP A 37 -28.99 13.21 -6.18
C TRP A 37 -30.34 13.80 -6.61
N LYS A 38 -31.34 12.96 -6.90
CA LYS A 38 -32.68 13.38 -7.35
C LYS A 38 -33.50 14.04 -6.25
N THR A 39 -33.26 13.64 -5.00
CA THR A 39 -34.13 13.96 -3.85
C THR A 39 -33.34 14.57 -2.68
N SER A 40 -32.07 14.90 -2.90
CA SER A 40 -31.20 15.53 -1.92
C SER A 40 -30.44 16.69 -2.55
N HIS A 41 -29.85 17.51 -1.69
CA HIS A 41 -29.08 18.68 -2.06
C HIS A 41 -27.63 18.50 -1.62
N LEU A 42 -26.69 18.92 -2.47
CA LEU A 42 -25.32 19.20 -2.04
C LEU A 42 -25.38 20.44 -1.13
N TYR A 43 -24.84 20.34 0.08
CA TYR A 43 -24.83 21.50 0.99
C TYR A 43 -23.45 21.95 1.43
N LEU A 44 -22.44 21.09 1.31
CA LEU A 44 -21.06 21.46 1.57
C LEU A 44 -20.16 20.68 0.62
N LEU A 45 -19.18 21.36 0.05
CA LEU A 45 -18.06 20.75 -0.65
C LEU A 45 -16.79 21.30 -0.03
N GLY A 46 -15.94 20.42 0.49
CA GLY A 46 -14.63 20.75 1.01
C GLY A 46 -13.55 20.32 0.03
N ALA A 47 -12.52 21.13 -0.13
CA ALA A 47 -11.36 20.76 -0.91
C ALA A 47 -10.06 21.30 -0.32
N VAL A 48 -9.00 20.49 -0.38
CA VAL A 48 -7.64 20.90 0.00
C VAL A 48 -6.74 20.87 -1.22
N PHE A 49 -6.01 21.96 -1.45
CA PHE A 49 -5.09 22.15 -2.57
C PHE A 49 -3.87 22.95 -2.15
N TYR A 50 -2.81 22.89 -2.95
CA TYR A 50 -1.59 23.64 -2.74
C TYR A 50 -1.54 24.88 -3.63
N GLU A 51 -1.31 26.05 -3.03
CA GLU A 51 -1.21 27.33 -3.75
C GLU A 51 -0.37 28.31 -2.92
N ASN A 52 0.48 29.12 -3.58
CA ASN A 52 1.35 30.10 -2.92
C ASN A 52 2.21 29.51 -1.78
N GLU A 53 2.78 28.32 -2.01
CA GLU A 53 3.64 27.60 -1.05
C GLU A 53 2.94 27.16 0.25
N ILE A 54 1.60 27.14 0.27
CA ILE A 54 0.81 26.67 1.41
C ILE A 54 -0.31 25.74 0.97
N TRP A 55 -0.69 24.82 1.85
CA TRP A 55 -1.92 24.05 1.69
C TRP A 55 -3.11 24.88 2.18
N ILE A 56 -4.17 24.93 1.37
CA ILE A 56 -5.39 25.68 1.66
C ILE A 56 -6.55 24.69 1.64
N HIS A 57 -7.29 24.64 2.73
CA HIS A 57 -8.60 24.02 2.80
C HIS A 57 -9.67 25.07 2.49
N ARG A 58 -10.38 24.89 1.38
CA ARG A 58 -11.55 25.69 1.01
C ARG A 58 -12.83 24.90 1.19
N GLN A 59 -13.80 25.51 1.85
CA GLN A 59 -15.15 24.99 2.03
C GLN A 59 -16.17 25.90 1.35
N TRP A 60 -17.00 25.32 0.47
CA TRP A 60 -18.14 25.99 -0.14
C TRP A 60 -19.43 25.45 0.48
N PHE A 61 -20.06 26.27 1.31
CA PHE A 61 -21.25 25.91 2.07
C PHE A 61 -22.49 26.59 1.49
N CYS A 62 -23.52 25.80 1.16
CA CYS A 62 -24.82 26.28 0.74
C CYS A 62 -25.61 26.76 1.96
N GLN A 63 -25.85 28.06 2.07
CA GLN A 63 -26.73 28.61 3.11
C GLN A 63 -28.22 28.45 2.76
N LYS A 64 -28.50 28.08 1.51
CA LYS A 64 -29.83 27.73 1.00
C LYS A 64 -29.70 26.69 -0.12
N PRO A 65 -30.69 25.80 -0.31
CA PRO A 65 -30.60 24.73 -1.33
C PRO A 65 -30.39 25.22 -2.77
N GLY A 66 -30.75 26.47 -3.08
CA GLY A 66 -30.57 27.03 -4.42
C GLY A 66 -29.12 27.34 -4.81
N GLU A 67 -28.15 27.21 -3.89
CA GLU A 67 -26.75 27.60 -4.12
C GLU A 67 -25.85 26.48 -4.67
N GLU A 68 -26.41 25.29 -4.92
CA GLU A 68 -25.64 24.15 -5.45
C GLU A 68 -24.91 24.49 -6.75
N LYS A 69 -25.54 25.26 -7.63
CA LYS A 69 -24.97 25.59 -8.94
C LYS A 69 -23.68 26.42 -8.80
N GLU A 70 -23.67 27.36 -7.87
CA GLU A 70 -22.52 28.20 -7.56
C GLU A 70 -21.36 27.37 -6.98
N VAL A 71 -21.66 26.42 -6.10
CA VAL A 71 -20.66 25.48 -5.56
C VAL A 71 -20.04 24.64 -6.67
N LEU A 72 -20.85 24.07 -7.56
CA LEU A 72 -20.39 23.24 -8.68
C LEU A 72 -19.49 24.04 -9.64
N LEU A 73 -19.85 25.29 -9.95
CA LEU A 73 -19.04 26.15 -10.81
C LEU A 73 -17.68 26.47 -10.18
N ALA A 74 -17.66 26.80 -8.88
CA ALA A 74 -16.43 27.12 -8.17
C ALA A 74 -15.51 25.89 -8.03
N PHE A 75 -16.08 24.71 -7.78
CA PHE A 75 -15.31 23.47 -7.76
C PHE A 75 -14.76 23.12 -9.14
N SER A 76 -15.53 23.30 -10.22
CA SER A 76 -15.04 23.09 -11.60
C SER A 76 -13.86 23.99 -11.94
N GLU A 77 -13.93 25.26 -11.55
CA GLU A 77 -12.84 26.21 -11.76
C GLU A 77 -11.56 25.75 -11.05
N LEU A 78 -11.66 25.38 -9.77
CA LEU A 78 -10.50 24.88 -9.01
C LEU A 78 -9.95 23.59 -9.64
N LEU A 79 -10.81 22.61 -9.91
CA LEU A 79 -10.42 21.30 -10.46
C LEU A 79 -9.75 21.42 -11.83
N SER A 80 -10.13 22.39 -12.65
CA SER A 80 -9.56 22.61 -13.99
C SER A 80 -8.05 22.90 -13.98
N THR A 81 -7.51 23.34 -12.85
CA THR A 81 -6.08 23.65 -12.66
C THR A 81 -5.27 22.49 -12.08
N ARG A 82 -5.90 21.34 -11.82
CA ARG A 82 -5.33 20.21 -11.10
C ARG A 82 -5.31 18.98 -12.00
N LYS A 83 -4.35 18.07 -11.78
CA LYS A 83 -4.20 16.85 -12.57
C LYS A 83 -4.58 15.59 -11.80
N LEU A 84 -4.58 15.67 -10.48
CA LEU A 84 -4.83 14.56 -9.57
C LEU A 84 -5.94 14.94 -8.60
N LEU A 85 -7.01 14.14 -8.59
CA LEU A 85 -8.14 14.29 -7.68
C LEU A 85 -8.16 13.11 -6.71
N PHE A 86 -7.87 13.38 -5.45
CA PHE A 86 -7.92 12.45 -4.34
C PHE A 86 -9.25 12.54 -3.62
N HIS A 87 -9.78 11.37 -3.25
CA HIS A 87 -10.99 11.24 -2.45
C HIS A 87 -10.96 9.92 -1.69
N TYR A 88 -11.79 9.79 -0.65
CA TYR A 88 -11.92 8.55 0.09
C TYR A 88 -13.26 7.87 -0.24
N ASN A 89 -13.23 6.77 -0.98
CA ASN A 89 -14.43 6.04 -1.44
C ASN A 89 -15.40 6.85 -2.33
N GLY A 90 -15.00 8.05 -2.77
CA GLY A 90 -15.80 8.93 -3.64
C GLY A 90 -16.09 8.38 -5.04
N THR A 91 -15.35 7.38 -5.52
CA THR A 91 -15.71 6.66 -6.76
C THR A 91 -17.10 6.04 -6.68
N THR A 92 -17.53 5.62 -5.49
CA THR A 92 -18.82 4.95 -5.30
C THR A 92 -19.97 5.91 -5.02
N PHE A 93 -19.68 7.14 -4.57
CA PHE A 93 -20.70 8.09 -4.11
C PHE A 93 -20.48 9.51 -4.65
N ASP A 94 -19.47 10.22 -4.15
CA ASP A 94 -19.23 11.65 -4.37
C ASP A 94 -19.16 12.00 -5.86
N VAL A 95 -18.32 11.28 -6.61
CA VAL A 95 -18.09 11.54 -8.04
C VAL A 95 -19.36 11.27 -8.86
N PRO A 96 -20.04 10.09 -8.75
CA PRO A 96 -21.34 9.87 -9.38
C PRO A 96 -22.40 10.91 -8.99
N TYR A 97 -22.46 11.30 -7.71
CA TYR A 97 -23.41 12.29 -7.22
C TYR A 97 -23.20 13.64 -7.91
N LEU A 98 -21.96 14.14 -7.92
CA LEU A 98 -21.60 15.38 -8.58
C LEU A 98 -21.83 15.30 -10.10
N MET A 99 -21.46 14.20 -10.77
CA MET A 99 -21.73 14.00 -12.20
C MET A 99 -23.20 14.21 -12.56
N HIS A 100 -24.10 13.64 -11.77
CA HIS A 100 -25.53 13.83 -11.96
C HIS A 100 -25.97 15.28 -11.69
N LYS A 101 -25.41 15.95 -10.68
CA LYS A 101 -25.70 17.36 -10.40
C LYS A 101 -25.20 18.29 -11.51
N TYR A 102 -23.99 18.09 -12.03
CA TYR A 102 -23.48 18.81 -13.22
C TYR A 102 -24.44 18.65 -14.40
N THR A 103 -24.88 17.42 -14.66
CA THR A 103 -25.84 17.13 -15.76
C THR A 103 -27.18 17.84 -15.53
N PHE A 104 -27.72 17.77 -14.31
CA PHE A 104 -28.99 18.41 -13.93
C PHE A 104 -28.96 19.94 -14.12
N TYR A 105 -27.86 20.58 -13.72
CA TYR A 105 -27.66 22.03 -13.89
C TYR A 105 -27.17 22.43 -15.29
N GLN A 106 -27.05 21.49 -16.23
CA GLN A 106 -26.56 21.70 -17.60
C GLN A 106 -25.16 22.33 -17.64
N LEU A 107 -24.29 21.88 -16.73
CA LEU A 107 -22.92 22.32 -16.61
C LEU A 107 -21.97 21.28 -17.25
N PRO A 108 -20.83 21.70 -17.84
CA PRO A 108 -19.82 20.76 -18.31
C PRO A 108 -19.25 19.96 -17.14
N ALA A 109 -18.97 18.68 -17.37
CA ALA A 109 -18.39 17.81 -16.36
C ALA A 109 -16.89 18.16 -16.17
N PRO A 110 -16.41 18.37 -14.93
CA PRO A 110 -15.07 18.90 -14.70
C PRO A 110 -13.97 17.82 -14.67
N TRP A 111 -14.25 16.60 -15.12
CA TRP A 111 -13.38 15.44 -14.92
C TRP A 111 -12.32 15.27 -16.02
N GLU A 112 -12.47 15.94 -17.15
CA GLU A 112 -11.57 15.78 -18.29
C GLU A 112 -10.15 16.24 -17.93
N GLY A 113 -9.15 15.44 -18.28
CA GLY A 113 -7.74 15.73 -17.99
C GLY A 113 -7.30 15.51 -16.53
N THR A 114 -8.23 15.15 -15.63
CA THR A 114 -7.92 14.88 -14.22
C THR A 114 -7.98 13.38 -13.91
N ARG A 115 -6.88 12.82 -13.40
CA ARG A 115 -6.83 11.45 -12.93
C ARG A 115 -7.36 11.36 -11.49
N GLN A 116 -8.28 10.45 -11.26
CA GLN A 116 -8.85 10.22 -9.93
C GLN A 116 -8.07 9.13 -9.17
N LEU A 117 -7.90 9.33 -7.87
CA LEU A 117 -7.21 8.43 -6.96
C LEU A 117 -8.09 8.19 -5.73
N ASP A 118 -8.65 6.99 -5.66
CA ASP A 118 -9.47 6.56 -4.53
C ASP A 118 -8.60 5.97 -3.41
N LEU A 119 -8.43 6.73 -2.33
CA LEU A 119 -7.63 6.31 -1.18
C LEU A 119 -8.18 5.05 -0.50
N TYR A 120 -9.50 4.82 -0.55
CA TYR A 120 -10.10 3.58 -0.04
C TYR A 120 -9.55 2.37 -0.79
N GLN A 121 -9.51 2.43 -2.12
CA GLN A 121 -9.03 1.33 -2.95
C GLN A 121 -7.52 1.13 -2.79
N LEU A 122 -6.77 2.23 -2.77
CA LEU A 122 -5.31 2.22 -2.61
C LEU A 122 -4.87 1.64 -1.26
N PHE A 123 -5.63 1.91 -0.19
CA PHE A 123 -5.33 1.42 1.16
C PHE A 123 -6.08 0.13 1.53
N SER A 124 -6.99 -0.37 0.69
CA SER A 124 -7.74 -1.62 0.95
C SER A 124 -6.87 -2.84 1.33
N PRO A 125 -5.63 -3.03 0.82
CA PRO A 125 -4.79 -4.15 1.24
C PRO A 125 -4.39 -4.10 2.73
N LEU A 126 -4.34 -2.91 3.33
CA LEU A 126 -3.98 -2.70 4.73
C LEU A 126 -4.98 -3.29 5.71
N LYS A 127 -6.22 -3.55 5.29
CA LYS A 127 -7.29 -4.09 6.14
C LYS A 127 -6.84 -5.32 6.93
N LYS A 128 -6.19 -6.27 6.24
CA LYS A 128 -5.76 -7.54 6.86
C LYS A 128 -4.57 -7.35 7.79
N ILE A 129 -3.62 -6.52 7.39
CA ILE A 129 -2.38 -6.26 8.13
C ILE A 129 -2.66 -5.52 9.44
N LEU A 130 -3.53 -4.52 9.38
CA LEU A 130 -3.90 -3.71 10.53
C LEU A 130 -5.07 -4.32 11.33
N HIS A 131 -5.48 -5.55 10.98
CA HIS A 131 -6.57 -6.29 11.63
C HIS A 131 -7.88 -5.48 11.75
N LEU A 132 -8.18 -4.65 10.74
CA LEU A 132 -9.32 -3.75 10.77
C LEU A 132 -10.62 -4.47 10.40
N LYS A 133 -11.67 -4.24 11.19
CA LYS A 133 -13.02 -4.76 10.90
C LYS A 133 -13.62 -4.12 9.65
N HIS A 134 -13.44 -2.81 9.52
CA HIS A 134 -13.96 -1.96 8.45
C HIS A 134 -12.83 -1.07 7.90
N MET A 135 -13.06 -0.50 6.73
CA MET A 135 -12.13 0.41 6.05
C MET A 135 -12.79 1.77 5.86
N ARG A 136 -13.53 2.26 6.85
CA ARG A 136 -13.96 3.66 6.85
C ARG A 136 -12.73 4.53 7.12
N GLN A 137 -12.74 5.77 6.68
CA GLN A 137 -11.61 6.67 6.90
C GLN A 137 -11.24 6.78 8.39
N LYS A 138 -12.26 6.94 9.26
CA LYS A 138 -12.12 6.90 10.73
C LYS A 138 -11.44 5.62 11.26
N ASP A 139 -11.60 4.47 10.60
CA ASP A 139 -10.93 3.23 11.04
C ASP A 139 -9.41 3.29 10.79
N LEU A 140 -8.98 3.84 9.64
CA LEU A 140 -7.56 4.04 9.33
C LEU A 140 -6.93 5.14 10.19
N GLU A 141 -7.64 6.25 10.40
CA GLU A 141 -7.18 7.34 11.26
C GLU A 141 -6.91 6.84 12.69
N ASN A 142 -7.84 6.08 13.27
CA ASN A 142 -7.61 5.49 14.59
C ASN A 142 -6.40 4.54 14.60
N ALA A 143 -6.18 3.77 13.52
CA ALA A 143 -5.04 2.88 13.40
C ALA A 143 -3.69 3.63 13.33
N THR A 144 -3.69 4.86 12.80
CA THR A 144 -2.52 5.75 12.77
C THR A 144 -2.42 6.68 13.99
N GLY A 145 -3.30 6.52 14.98
CA GLY A 145 -3.32 7.33 16.20
C GLY A 145 -3.91 8.74 16.02
N LEU A 146 -4.68 8.95 14.96
CA LEU A 146 -5.44 10.18 14.71
C LEU A 146 -6.83 10.05 15.34
N PHE A 147 -7.21 11.06 16.11
CA PHE A 147 -8.52 11.15 16.76
C PHE A 147 -9.24 12.40 16.28
N ARG A 148 -10.52 12.24 15.96
CA ARG A 148 -11.39 13.31 15.48
C ARG A 148 -12.07 14.04 16.64
N GLU A 149 -12.30 15.34 16.46
CA GLU A 149 -13.18 16.14 17.31
C GLU A 149 -14.66 16.00 16.89
N ASP A 150 -14.92 15.68 15.61
CA ASP A 150 -16.26 15.42 15.09
C ASP A 150 -16.93 14.22 15.77
N LEU A 151 -18.07 14.50 16.39
CA LEU A 151 -18.88 13.53 17.13
C LEU A 151 -20.06 12.99 16.33
N TYR A 152 -20.30 13.49 15.12
CA TYR A 152 -21.50 13.18 14.34
C TYR A 152 -21.19 12.22 13.20
N SER A 153 -22.22 11.51 12.75
CA SER A 153 -22.22 10.81 11.47
C SER A 153 -22.85 11.68 10.39
N GLY A 154 -22.47 11.47 9.12
CA GLY A 154 -23.08 12.18 7.99
C GLY A 154 -24.62 12.06 7.95
N GLY A 155 -25.20 10.95 8.44
CA GLY A 155 -26.65 10.81 8.57
C GLY A 155 -27.28 11.75 9.59
N GLU A 156 -26.61 12.00 10.73
CA GLU A 156 -27.07 12.94 11.76
C GLU A 156 -26.93 14.39 11.31
N LEU A 157 -25.90 14.69 10.51
CA LEU A 157 -25.67 16.03 9.97
C LEU A 157 -26.81 16.52 9.07
N ILE A 158 -27.56 15.62 8.42
CA ILE A 158 -28.72 15.99 7.60
C ILE A 158 -29.74 16.78 8.43
N GLU A 159 -30.04 16.34 9.65
CA GLU A 159 -30.97 17.03 10.54
C GLU A 159 -30.38 18.31 11.13
N ILE A 160 -29.06 18.33 11.35
CA ILE A 160 -28.35 19.54 11.80
C ILE A 160 -28.40 20.62 10.72
N TYR A 161 -28.16 20.28 9.45
CA TYR A 161 -28.27 21.21 8.33
C TYR A 161 -29.69 21.76 8.17
N LYS A 162 -30.73 20.92 8.31
CA LYS A 162 -32.13 21.39 8.30
C LYS A 162 -32.41 22.39 9.41
N LYS A 163 -31.90 22.16 10.63
CA LYS A 163 -32.02 23.11 11.74
C LYS A 163 -31.26 24.41 11.47
N TYR A 164 -30.06 24.32 10.88
CA TYR A 164 -29.30 25.49 10.45
C TYR A 164 -30.10 26.34 9.46
N LEU A 165 -30.71 25.75 8.43
CA LEU A 165 -31.53 26.48 7.45
C LEU A 165 -32.70 27.27 8.07
N LEU A 166 -33.23 26.81 9.21
CA LEU A 166 -34.33 27.46 9.91
C LEU A 166 -33.86 28.56 10.88
N SER A 167 -32.70 28.35 11.51
CA SER A 167 -32.22 29.18 12.63
C SER A 167 -31.14 30.17 12.25
N GLY A 168 -30.31 29.84 11.26
CA GLY A 168 -29.06 30.55 10.98
C GLY A 168 -28.02 30.44 12.10
N ASP A 169 -28.13 29.43 12.97
CA ASP A 169 -27.25 29.26 14.13
C ASP A 169 -25.81 28.92 13.70
N GLU A 170 -24.87 29.80 14.02
CA GLU A 170 -23.44 29.65 13.69
C GLU A 170 -22.84 28.39 14.35
N HIS A 171 -23.33 27.97 15.51
CA HIS A 171 -22.81 26.75 16.15
C HIS A 171 -23.13 25.49 15.34
N LEU A 172 -24.31 25.44 14.71
CA LEU A 172 -24.66 24.34 13.80
C LEU A 172 -23.79 24.37 12.54
N LEU A 173 -23.46 25.56 12.04
CA LEU A 173 -22.54 25.73 10.92
C LEU A 173 -21.12 25.26 11.28
N GLU A 174 -20.63 25.57 12.48
CA GLU A 174 -19.34 25.06 12.97
C GLU A 174 -19.30 23.53 12.99
N ILE A 175 -20.35 22.89 13.50
CA ILE A 175 -20.46 21.42 13.53
C ILE A 175 -20.41 20.84 12.10
N LEU A 176 -21.21 21.40 11.17
CA LEU A 176 -21.28 20.94 9.78
C LEU A 176 -19.93 21.13 9.06
N CYS A 177 -19.31 22.29 9.23
CA CYS A 177 -17.99 22.57 8.66
C CYS A 177 -16.91 21.69 9.27
N LEU A 178 -16.96 21.39 10.57
CA LEU A 178 -15.95 20.57 11.25
C LEU A 178 -15.89 19.14 10.71
N HIS A 179 -17.05 18.51 10.47
CA HIS A 179 -17.10 17.13 9.96
C HIS A 179 -16.38 17.00 8.62
N ASN A 180 -16.83 17.77 7.62
CA ASN A 180 -16.21 17.81 6.30
C ASN A 180 -14.75 18.28 6.39
N LYS A 181 -14.43 19.19 7.33
CA LYS A 181 -13.06 19.64 7.54
C LYS A 181 -12.15 18.47 7.90
N GLU A 182 -12.55 17.67 8.89
CA GLU A 182 -11.79 16.51 9.34
C GLU A 182 -11.80 15.36 8.33
N ASP A 183 -12.85 15.21 7.51
CA ASP A 183 -12.83 14.24 6.41
C ASP A 183 -11.80 14.60 5.33
N VAL A 184 -11.79 15.85 4.85
CA VAL A 184 -10.82 16.25 3.81
C VAL A 184 -9.39 16.28 4.36
N GLU A 185 -9.16 16.88 5.54
CA GLU A 185 -7.82 16.91 6.16
C GLU A 185 -7.36 15.55 6.66
N GLY A 186 -8.29 14.67 7.02
CA GLY A 186 -8.00 13.29 7.40
C GLY A 186 -7.32 12.53 6.26
N MET A 187 -7.78 12.69 5.02
CA MET A 187 -7.13 12.09 3.85
C MET A 187 -5.65 12.47 3.72
N LEU A 188 -5.35 13.75 3.95
CA LEU A 188 -3.98 14.27 3.97
C LEU A 188 -3.12 13.58 5.04
N LYS A 189 -3.66 13.43 6.24
CA LYS A 189 -2.98 12.77 7.36
C LYS A 189 -2.83 11.26 7.16
N LEU A 190 -3.59 10.65 6.24
CA LEU A 190 -3.48 9.24 5.85
C LEU A 190 -2.47 8.99 4.74
N LEU A 191 -2.00 10.02 4.03
CA LEU A 191 -0.99 9.86 2.98
C LEU A 191 0.28 9.10 3.43
N PRO A 192 0.79 9.22 4.67
CA PRO A 192 1.95 8.43 5.11
C PRO A 192 1.77 6.92 4.94
N LEU A 193 0.53 6.41 4.84
CA LEU A 193 0.26 4.99 4.57
C LEU A 193 0.80 4.52 3.20
N PHE A 194 1.09 5.43 2.26
CA PHE A 194 1.81 5.09 1.04
C PHE A 194 3.18 4.49 1.32
N SER A 195 3.86 4.88 2.41
CA SER A 195 5.15 4.27 2.82
C SER A 195 5.04 2.78 3.17
N ILE A 196 3.86 2.29 3.57
CA ILE A 196 3.61 0.86 3.77
C ILE A 196 3.28 0.19 2.43
N ARG A 197 2.62 0.92 1.53
CA ARG A 197 2.28 0.43 0.19
C ARG A 197 3.51 0.21 -0.69
N THR A 198 4.54 1.05 -0.59
CA THR A 198 5.81 0.85 -1.31
C THR A 198 6.53 -0.45 -0.91
N LEU A 199 6.33 -0.92 0.32
CA LEU A 199 6.84 -2.22 0.78
C LEU A 199 6.18 -3.39 0.02
N TRP A 200 4.89 -3.28 -0.31
CA TRP A 200 4.16 -4.30 -1.10
C TRP A 200 4.70 -4.45 -2.52
N THR A 201 5.11 -3.34 -3.12
CA THR A 201 5.62 -3.33 -4.49
C THR A 201 7.08 -3.75 -4.58
N GLY A 202 7.74 -4.03 -3.45
CA GLY A 202 9.16 -4.38 -3.42
C GLY A 202 10.05 -3.25 -3.91
N ASN A 203 9.67 -1.99 -3.61
CA ASN A 203 10.41 -0.80 -4.01
C ASN A 203 11.11 -0.15 -2.81
N CYS A 204 11.63 -0.96 -1.88
CA CYS A 204 12.51 -0.43 -0.86
C CYS A 204 13.87 -0.15 -1.51
N HIS A 205 14.35 1.09 -1.34
CA HIS A 205 15.65 1.56 -1.87
C HIS A 205 16.61 2.00 -0.75
N GLU A 206 16.23 1.74 0.50
CA GLU A 206 16.94 2.21 1.68
C GLU A 206 18.12 1.28 2.02
N PHE A 207 19.12 1.82 2.72
CA PHE A 207 20.28 1.05 3.13
C PHE A 207 19.88 -0.05 4.13
N ILE A 208 20.33 -1.29 3.88
CA ILE A 208 20.01 -2.45 4.71
C ILE A 208 21.14 -2.73 5.69
N THR A 209 20.80 -2.78 6.97
CA THR A 209 21.66 -3.34 8.00
C THR A 209 21.40 -4.85 8.09
N CYS A 210 22.41 -5.65 7.78
CA CYS A 210 22.37 -7.10 7.91
C CYS A 210 23.09 -7.56 9.20
N THR A 211 22.43 -8.38 10.01
CA THR A 211 23.03 -9.00 11.20
C THR A 211 22.53 -10.43 11.38
N HIS A 212 23.20 -11.22 12.22
CA HIS A 212 22.78 -12.58 12.56
C HIS A 212 22.47 -12.69 14.05
N THR A 213 21.42 -13.43 14.38
CA THR A 213 21.13 -13.82 15.77
C THR A 213 22.09 -14.92 16.25
N PRO A 214 22.26 -15.12 17.57
CA PRO A 214 23.01 -16.25 18.12
C PRO A 214 22.51 -17.62 17.62
N GLU A 215 21.22 -17.72 17.32
CA GLU A 215 20.56 -18.92 16.79
C GLU A 215 20.77 -19.12 15.28
N GLY A 216 21.40 -18.18 14.59
CA GLY A 216 21.71 -18.25 13.16
C GLY A 216 20.63 -17.66 12.23
N ASN A 217 19.59 -17.03 12.77
CA ASN A 217 18.61 -16.30 11.97
C ASN A 217 19.25 -15.04 11.36
N LEU A 218 18.93 -14.78 10.09
CA LEU A 218 19.35 -13.57 9.37
C LEU A 218 18.37 -12.44 9.68
N LEU A 219 18.89 -11.28 10.07
CA LEU A 219 18.10 -10.09 10.36
C LEU A 219 18.43 -9.01 9.33
N LEU A 220 17.43 -8.64 8.53
CA LEU A 220 17.50 -7.50 7.63
C LEU A 220 16.73 -6.34 8.27
N SER A 221 17.43 -5.26 8.59
CA SER A 221 16.80 -4.07 9.17
C SER A 221 16.98 -2.86 8.27
N VAL A 222 15.90 -2.09 8.15
CA VAL A 222 15.85 -0.86 7.38
C VAL A 222 15.32 0.25 8.28
N GLN A 223 15.99 1.39 8.28
CA GLN A 223 15.52 2.61 8.94
C GLN A 223 14.90 3.51 7.88
N PRO A 224 13.60 3.82 7.98
CA PRO A 224 12.96 4.65 6.99
C PRO A 224 13.40 6.10 7.13
N GLU A 225 13.47 6.83 6.02
CA GLU A 225 13.75 8.27 6.05
C GLU A 225 12.70 9.03 6.88
N HIS A 226 11.45 8.58 6.79
CA HIS A 226 10.31 9.11 7.56
C HIS A 226 9.63 8.01 8.36
N PRO A 227 9.08 8.33 9.55
CA PRO A 227 8.48 7.30 10.38
C PRO A 227 7.31 6.58 9.70
N PHE A 228 7.28 5.25 9.81
CA PHE A 228 6.09 4.48 9.41
C PHE A 228 4.89 4.89 10.27
N PRO A 229 3.69 5.10 9.69
CA PRO A 229 2.54 5.63 10.43
C PRO A 229 1.86 4.61 11.33
N VAL A 230 2.24 3.34 11.24
CA VAL A 230 1.62 2.21 11.94
C VAL A 230 2.68 1.20 12.35
N SER A 231 2.36 0.39 13.36
CA SER A 231 3.15 -0.79 13.72
C SER A 231 2.36 -2.05 13.44
N PHE A 232 3.01 -3.08 12.91
CA PHE A 232 2.40 -4.40 12.74
C PHE A 232 3.46 -5.49 12.68
N GLU A 233 3.02 -6.72 12.92
CA GLU A 233 3.85 -7.93 12.78
C GLU A 233 3.11 -8.93 11.89
N LYS A 234 3.86 -9.59 11.00
CA LYS A 234 3.36 -10.70 10.20
C LYS A 234 4.36 -11.84 10.24
N GLU A 235 3.88 -13.00 10.73
CA GLU A 235 4.69 -14.21 10.86
C GLU A 235 4.26 -15.26 9.84
N LEU A 236 5.24 -15.73 9.06
CA LEU A 236 5.20 -16.94 8.26
C LEU A 236 6.19 -17.95 8.85
N HIS A 237 6.16 -19.19 8.37
CA HIS A 237 6.98 -20.28 8.92
C HIS A 237 8.48 -19.95 9.02
N HIS A 238 9.07 -19.38 7.97
CA HIS A 238 10.51 -19.04 7.92
C HIS A 238 10.80 -17.54 7.98
N VAL A 239 9.78 -16.68 8.01
CA VAL A 239 9.98 -15.23 7.87
C VAL A 239 9.05 -14.49 8.83
N VAL A 240 9.60 -13.60 9.64
CA VAL A 240 8.83 -12.70 10.51
C VAL A 240 9.14 -11.26 10.10
N LEU A 241 8.11 -10.53 9.70
CA LEU A 241 8.18 -9.10 9.41
C LEU A 241 7.65 -8.32 10.60
N ARG A 242 8.44 -7.37 11.09
CA ARG A 242 8.07 -6.38 12.11
C ARG A 242 8.27 -4.98 11.56
N VAL A 243 7.20 -4.21 11.53
CA VAL A 243 7.23 -2.78 11.16
C VAL A 243 6.88 -1.96 12.39
N THR A 244 7.72 -0.97 12.68
CA THR A 244 7.57 0.02 13.75
C THR A 244 7.84 1.40 13.16
N PRO A 245 7.44 2.52 13.79
CA PRO A 245 7.65 3.83 13.19
C PRO A 245 9.12 4.11 12.87
N GLN A 246 10.07 3.55 13.63
CA GLN A 246 11.50 3.83 13.46
C GLN A 246 12.25 2.82 12.59
N LYS A 247 11.66 1.66 12.28
CA LYS A 247 12.34 0.62 11.50
C LYS A 247 11.40 -0.45 10.97
N LEU A 248 11.82 -1.03 9.85
CA LEU A 248 11.42 -2.34 9.37
C LEU A 248 12.48 -3.36 9.79
N LEU A 249 12.03 -4.51 10.27
CA LEU A 249 12.87 -5.65 10.62
C LEU A 249 12.27 -6.91 10.01
N LEU A 250 13.06 -7.61 9.21
CA LEU A 250 12.74 -8.90 8.67
C LEU A 250 13.68 -9.94 9.29
N GLU A 251 13.11 -10.89 10.01
CA GLU A 251 13.83 -12.03 10.58
C GLU A 251 13.58 -13.26 9.70
N ILE A 252 14.66 -13.86 9.20
CA ILE A 252 14.63 -15.04 8.34
C ILE A 252 15.26 -16.22 9.09
N ARG A 253 14.47 -17.25 9.28
CA ARG A 253 14.84 -18.50 9.97
C ARG A 253 15.35 -19.50 8.92
N PRO A 254 16.65 -19.78 8.84
CA PRO A 254 17.18 -20.75 7.89
C PRO A 254 16.75 -22.17 8.27
N GLU A 255 16.80 -23.06 7.29
CA GLU A 255 16.63 -24.48 7.50
C GLU A 255 17.98 -25.21 7.38
N ALA A 256 18.47 -25.71 8.50
CA ALA A 256 19.65 -26.57 8.52
C ALA A 256 19.26 -27.99 8.09
N GLY A 257 19.96 -28.54 7.10
CA GLY A 257 19.67 -29.89 6.63
C GLY A 257 20.31 -30.22 5.29
N CYS A 258 19.68 -31.14 4.57
CA CYS A 258 20.09 -31.58 3.25
C CYS A 258 19.01 -31.19 2.24
N LYS A 259 19.37 -30.42 1.20
CA LYS A 259 18.49 -30.12 0.06
C LYS A 259 19.11 -30.65 -1.24
N LYS A 260 18.30 -30.75 -2.29
CA LYS A 260 18.71 -31.26 -3.60
C LYS A 260 18.80 -30.14 -4.61
N PHE A 261 19.90 -30.09 -5.35
CA PHE A 261 20.01 -29.31 -6.58
C PHE A 261 19.64 -30.20 -7.76
N PHE A 262 18.57 -29.88 -8.48
CA PHE A 262 18.12 -30.62 -9.65
C PHE A 262 18.76 -30.06 -10.92
N TYR A 263 19.52 -30.87 -11.65
CA TYR A 263 20.14 -30.42 -12.90
C TYR A 263 19.09 -30.27 -14.01
N PRO A 264 19.04 -29.13 -14.73
CA PRO A 264 18.02 -28.91 -15.76
C PRO A 264 18.18 -29.87 -16.96
N ASN A 265 19.42 -30.20 -17.32
CA ASN A 265 19.74 -31.06 -18.47
C ASN A 265 19.93 -32.53 -18.08
N TYR A 266 18.91 -33.16 -17.49
CA TYR A 266 19.00 -34.54 -17.00
C TYR A 266 19.49 -35.55 -18.04
N LYS A 267 19.24 -35.29 -19.32
CA LYS A 267 19.64 -36.17 -20.43
C LYS A 267 21.15 -36.38 -20.51
N ASP A 268 21.96 -35.47 -19.96
CA ASP A 268 23.42 -35.53 -20.00
C ASP A 268 24.04 -36.16 -18.74
N TYR A 269 23.21 -36.75 -17.88
CA TYR A 269 23.61 -37.34 -16.61
C TYR A 269 23.26 -38.83 -16.54
N TYR A 270 24.04 -39.57 -15.76
CA TYR A 270 23.66 -40.86 -15.19
C TYR A 270 23.27 -40.66 -13.74
N TYR A 271 22.32 -41.46 -13.25
CA TYR A 271 21.96 -41.54 -11.84
C TYR A 271 22.67 -42.74 -11.20
N LEU A 272 23.23 -42.55 -10.01
CA LEU A 272 23.92 -43.59 -9.24
C LEU A 272 23.03 -44.01 -8.06
N PRO A 273 22.38 -45.19 -8.11
CA PRO A 273 21.38 -45.57 -7.09
C PRO A 273 21.93 -45.78 -5.68
N LEU A 274 23.21 -46.16 -5.55
CA LEU A 274 23.83 -46.40 -4.25
C LEU A 274 24.18 -45.09 -3.54
N GLU A 275 24.63 -44.09 -4.30
CA GLU A 275 25.02 -42.77 -3.82
C GLU A 275 23.83 -41.80 -3.75
N ASP A 276 22.74 -42.08 -4.47
CA ASP A 276 21.56 -41.21 -4.64
C ASP A 276 21.96 -39.81 -5.16
N GLU A 277 22.80 -39.82 -6.20
CA GLU A 277 23.32 -38.62 -6.87
C GLU A 277 23.43 -38.80 -8.39
N ALA A 278 23.39 -37.69 -9.12
CA ALA A 278 23.58 -37.63 -10.56
C ALA A 278 24.99 -37.19 -10.94
N ILE A 279 25.58 -37.90 -11.91
CA ILE A 279 26.91 -37.62 -12.44
C ILE A 279 26.86 -37.37 -13.95
N HIS A 280 27.54 -36.32 -14.42
CA HIS A 280 27.57 -36.00 -15.84
C HIS A 280 28.22 -37.15 -16.64
N LYS A 281 27.69 -37.44 -17.84
CA LYS A 281 28.13 -38.58 -18.66
C LYS A 281 29.63 -38.61 -18.95
N SER A 282 30.31 -37.46 -19.02
CA SER A 282 31.76 -37.40 -19.23
C SER A 282 32.56 -38.06 -18.12
N VAL A 283 32.08 -38.00 -16.87
CA VAL A 283 32.71 -38.64 -15.71
C VAL A 283 32.03 -39.99 -15.43
N GLY A 284 30.70 -40.03 -15.54
CA GLY A 284 29.93 -41.24 -15.33
C GLY A 284 30.26 -42.37 -16.32
N ALA A 285 30.87 -42.07 -17.48
CA ALA A 285 31.34 -43.05 -18.46
C ALA A 285 32.26 -44.14 -17.87
N TYR A 286 33.04 -43.78 -16.84
CA TYR A 286 33.99 -44.67 -16.17
C TYR A 286 33.37 -45.52 -15.05
N VAL A 287 32.12 -45.25 -14.68
CA VAL A 287 31.36 -46.06 -13.71
C VAL A 287 30.80 -47.31 -14.40
N ASP A 288 30.84 -48.44 -13.71
CA ASP A 288 30.28 -49.70 -14.22
C ASP A 288 28.80 -49.55 -14.59
N LYS A 289 28.39 -50.19 -15.69
CA LYS A 289 27.03 -50.11 -16.22
C LYS A 289 25.98 -50.63 -15.24
N ASP A 290 26.33 -51.62 -14.42
CA ASP A 290 25.42 -52.22 -13.43
C ASP A 290 25.19 -51.29 -12.21
N HIS A 291 26.03 -50.27 -12.04
CA HIS A 291 25.96 -49.32 -10.93
C HIS A 291 25.47 -47.93 -11.36
N ARG A 292 25.00 -47.77 -12.60
CA ARG A 292 24.49 -46.49 -13.12
C ARG A 292 23.25 -46.67 -13.97
N GLU A 293 22.31 -45.76 -13.81
CA GLU A 293 21.08 -45.71 -14.58
C GLU A 293 21.01 -44.42 -15.42
N LYS A 294 20.14 -44.37 -16.43
CA LYS A 294 19.86 -43.10 -17.11
C LYS A 294 19.14 -42.18 -16.14
N ALA A 295 19.65 -40.95 -15.98
CA ALA A 295 18.97 -39.98 -15.14
C ALA A 295 17.59 -39.63 -15.73
N THR A 296 16.64 -39.40 -14.83
CA THR A 296 15.30 -38.87 -15.07
C THR A 296 15.23 -37.48 -14.46
N PRO A 297 14.24 -36.65 -14.81
CA PRO A 297 14.11 -35.34 -14.18
C PRO A 297 14.09 -35.40 -12.64
N ASP A 298 13.43 -36.40 -12.06
CA ASP A 298 13.18 -36.48 -10.62
C ASP A 298 14.36 -37.07 -9.82
N ASN A 299 15.29 -37.81 -10.45
CA ASN A 299 16.49 -38.34 -9.78
C ASN A 299 17.79 -37.64 -10.22
N CYS A 300 17.73 -36.74 -11.21
CA CYS A 300 18.91 -36.00 -11.68
C CYS A 300 19.28 -34.86 -10.74
N CYS A 301 19.79 -35.19 -9.55
CA CYS A 301 20.09 -34.21 -8.53
C CYS A 301 21.40 -34.47 -7.80
N LYS A 302 21.88 -33.45 -7.09
CA LYS A 302 22.98 -33.53 -6.12
C LYS A 302 22.47 -33.12 -4.75
N LYS A 303 22.84 -33.87 -3.72
CA LYS A 303 22.52 -33.52 -2.34
C LYS A 303 23.55 -32.54 -1.79
N VAL A 304 23.07 -31.51 -1.11
CA VAL A 304 23.89 -30.47 -0.51
C VAL A 304 23.44 -30.27 0.93
N ASN A 305 24.39 -30.32 1.86
CA ASN A 305 24.16 -30.00 3.26
C ASN A 305 24.53 -28.53 3.53
N GLY A 306 23.73 -27.85 4.33
CA GLY A 306 23.96 -26.45 4.67
C GLY A 306 22.83 -25.82 5.46
N CYS A 307 22.93 -24.50 5.65
CA CYS A 307 21.85 -23.66 6.18
C CYS A 307 21.19 -22.94 5.02
N PHE A 308 19.95 -23.33 4.74
CA PHE A 308 19.21 -22.91 3.55
C PHE A 308 18.25 -21.79 3.87
N TYR A 309 18.24 -20.75 3.04
CA TYR A 309 17.35 -19.60 3.17
C TYR A 309 16.22 -19.67 2.14
N PRO A 310 14.98 -19.34 2.53
CA PRO A 310 13.81 -19.49 1.66
C PRO A 310 13.84 -18.48 0.52
N GLN A 311 13.43 -18.91 -0.67
CA GLN A 311 13.07 -18.04 -1.78
C GLN A 311 11.82 -18.56 -2.50
N TYR A 312 10.80 -17.72 -2.61
CA TYR A 312 9.50 -18.02 -3.24
C TYR A 312 9.48 -17.91 -4.77
N GLU A 313 10.59 -17.46 -5.35
CA GLU A 313 10.92 -17.39 -6.77
C GLU A 313 12.43 -17.68 -6.89
N GLU A 314 12.90 -18.16 -8.06
CA GLU A 314 14.32 -18.49 -8.27
C GLU A 314 15.17 -17.22 -8.47
N LEU A 315 15.40 -16.46 -7.40
CA LEU A 315 16.20 -15.23 -7.43
C LEU A 315 17.69 -15.49 -7.40
N PHE A 316 18.10 -16.50 -6.64
CA PHE A 316 19.47 -16.89 -6.39
C PHE A 316 19.71 -18.30 -6.91
N THR A 317 20.90 -18.49 -7.47
CA THR A 317 21.35 -19.79 -7.99
C THR A 317 22.60 -20.24 -7.23
N PRO A 318 22.78 -21.55 -6.98
CA PRO A 318 21.85 -22.64 -7.30
C PRO A 318 20.57 -22.63 -6.45
N ALA A 319 19.44 -23.00 -7.05
CA ALA A 319 18.16 -23.17 -6.35
C ALA A 319 17.99 -24.63 -5.88
N PHE A 320 17.82 -24.81 -4.58
CA PHE A 320 17.69 -26.13 -3.94
C PHE A 320 16.24 -26.40 -3.54
N ARG A 321 15.84 -27.68 -3.53
CA ARG A 321 14.48 -28.14 -3.18
C ARG A 321 14.54 -29.49 -2.47
N ASP A 322 13.49 -29.87 -1.76
CA ASP A 322 13.34 -31.26 -1.28
C ASP A 322 12.86 -32.17 -2.40
N GLU A 323 11.91 -31.67 -3.20
CA GLU A 323 11.37 -32.34 -4.38
C GLU A 323 11.35 -31.42 -5.61
N ARG A 324 11.58 -31.99 -6.80
CA ARG A 324 11.67 -31.22 -8.06
C ARG A 324 10.46 -30.35 -8.35
N LYS A 325 9.27 -30.78 -7.95
CA LYS A 325 7.98 -30.14 -8.26
C LYS A 325 7.59 -29.05 -7.27
N GLU A 326 8.38 -28.82 -6.22
CA GLU A 326 8.11 -27.76 -5.25
C GLU A 326 8.22 -26.39 -5.90
N LYS A 327 7.22 -25.54 -5.62
CA LYS A 327 7.20 -24.15 -6.08
C LYS A 327 8.26 -23.32 -5.36
N ASN A 328 8.30 -23.46 -4.04
CA ASN A 328 9.27 -22.77 -3.20
C ASN A 328 10.63 -23.44 -3.37
N SER A 329 11.68 -22.64 -3.27
CA SER A 329 13.04 -23.15 -3.32
C SER A 329 13.89 -22.48 -2.25
N TRP A 330 15.14 -22.91 -2.20
CA TRP A 330 16.09 -22.54 -1.18
C TRP A 330 17.40 -22.13 -1.82
N PHE A 331 18.18 -21.32 -1.13
CA PHE A 331 19.54 -20.98 -1.54
C PHE A 331 20.48 -20.95 -0.34
N LEU A 332 21.78 -21.03 -0.61
CA LEU A 332 22.85 -20.81 0.37
C LEU A 332 23.31 -19.36 0.26
N LEU A 333 23.54 -18.69 1.38
CA LEU A 333 24.08 -17.33 1.37
C LEU A 333 25.50 -17.32 0.78
N PRO A 334 25.80 -16.42 -0.17
CA PRO A 334 27.17 -16.11 -0.59
C PRO A 334 28.04 -15.61 0.58
N GLU A 335 29.35 -15.82 0.52
CA GLU A 335 30.29 -15.46 1.62
C GLU A 335 30.27 -13.97 1.99
N ASP A 336 30.02 -13.07 1.04
CA ASP A 336 29.96 -11.61 1.26
C ASP A 336 28.53 -11.04 1.20
N PHE A 337 27.50 -11.88 1.32
CA PHE A 337 26.10 -11.45 1.21
C PHE A 337 25.75 -10.30 2.16
N ASP A 338 26.25 -10.34 3.39
CA ASP A 338 25.99 -9.32 4.42
C ASP A 338 26.54 -7.92 4.07
N LYS A 339 27.44 -7.83 3.08
CA LYS A 339 28.05 -6.58 2.61
C LYS A 339 27.53 -6.13 1.25
N ASP A 340 26.84 -7.00 0.52
CA ASP A 340 26.34 -6.74 -0.82
C ASP A 340 24.92 -6.14 -0.76
N GLN A 341 24.86 -4.81 -0.76
CA GLN A 341 23.58 -4.08 -0.69
C GLN A 341 22.64 -4.40 -1.87
N GLU A 342 23.17 -4.70 -3.06
CA GLU A 342 22.33 -5.04 -4.21
C GLU A 342 21.61 -6.37 -3.97
N GLN A 343 22.33 -7.39 -3.50
CA GLN A 343 21.75 -8.69 -3.18
C GLN A 343 20.83 -8.63 -1.96
N LEU A 344 21.17 -7.84 -0.93
CA LEU A 344 20.32 -7.62 0.24
C LEU A 344 19.00 -6.95 -0.15
N LEU A 345 19.04 -5.90 -0.97
CA LEU A 345 17.85 -5.20 -1.46
C LEU A 345 16.98 -6.14 -2.29
N LYS A 346 17.61 -6.91 -3.19
CA LYS A 346 16.93 -7.90 -4.00
C LYS A 346 16.22 -8.95 -3.13
N TYR A 347 16.87 -9.44 -2.09
CA TYR A 347 16.29 -10.45 -1.20
C TYR A 347 15.20 -9.88 -0.29
N LEU A 348 15.41 -8.69 0.27
CA LEU A 348 14.42 -7.98 1.08
C LEU A 348 13.13 -7.77 0.30
N ASN A 349 13.21 -7.17 -0.89
CA ASN A 349 12.04 -6.86 -1.72
C ASN A 349 11.28 -8.12 -2.15
N HIS A 350 12.01 -9.21 -2.43
CA HIS A 350 11.42 -10.52 -2.69
C HIS A 350 10.59 -11.03 -1.52
N LEU A 351 11.18 -11.05 -0.32
CA LEU A 351 10.49 -11.54 0.87
C LEU A 351 9.33 -10.62 1.27
N LEU A 352 9.46 -9.30 1.16
CA LEU A 352 8.38 -8.35 1.43
C LEU A 352 7.19 -8.57 0.50
N SER A 353 7.44 -8.75 -0.81
CA SER A 353 6.37 -9.00 -1.77
C SER A 353 5.60 -10.28 -1.49
N HIS A 354 6.23 -11.30 -0.89
CA HIS A 354 5.58 -12.54 -0.47
C HIS A 354 4.90 -12.43 0.90
N VAL A 355 5.60 -11.86 1.90
CA VAL A 355 5.08 -11.74 3.26
C VAL A 355 3.87 -10.82 3.30
N LEU A 356 3.80 -9.78 2.48
CA LEU A 356 2.69 -8.81 2.54
C LEU A 356 1.45 -9.22 1.74
N GLN A 357 1.54 -10.18 0.81
CA GLN A 357 0.36 -10.78 0.15
C GLN A 357 -0.58 -11.48 1.15
#